data_AF-A0A1I4F3D3-F1
#
_entry.id   AF-A0A1I4F3D3-F1
#
_cell.length_a   1.000
_cell.length_b   1.000
_cell.length_c   1.000
_cell.angle_alpha   90.00
_cell.angle_beta   90.00
_cell.angle_gamma   90.00
#
_symmetry.space_group_name_H-M   'P 1'
#
loop_
_entity.id
_entity.type
_entity.pdbx_description
1 polymer ?
#
loop_
_entity_poly.entity_id
_entity_poly.type
_entity_poly.pdbx_seq_one_letter_code
_entity_poly.pdbx_strand_id
1 'polypeptide(L)'
;MDNINYVIKKVSTCITFGQPVSSGSVMSQRLSDPRIPISAYYMSMKTINEMEHYYHEVWLKKEGLFAITEAWYKDSSVSRKLLHDNLTFEQLKELYGEEEANSVILRMTEIIKKSEREDWRPQSRRS
;
A
#
# COMPACT_ATOMS: atom_id res chain seq x y z
N MET A 1 10.50 -18.02 5.28
CA MET A 1 10.12 -16.81 6.04
C MET A 1 11.18 -15.70 6.02
N ASP A 2 12.48 -15.98 6.02
CA ASP A 2 13.51 -14.91 6.07
C ASP A 2 13.55 -13.96 4.85
N ASN A 3 13.09 -14.43 3.68
CA ASN A 3 13.07 -13.63 2.46
C ASN A 3 12.04 -12.48 2.52
N ILE A 4 10.82 -12.75 3.01
CA ILE A 4 9.76 -11.72 2.99
C ILE A 4 10.05 -10.58 3.95
N ASN A 5 10.58 -10.87 5.14
CA ASN A 5 10.98 -9.84 6.10
C ASN A 5 12.11 -8.96 5.55
N TYR A 6 13.05 -9.55 4.79
CA TYR A 6 14.08 -8.78 4.09
C TYR A 6 13.47 -7.86 3.02
N VAL A 7 12.54 -8.36 2.20
CA VAL A 7 11.84 -7.56 1.18
C VAL A 7 11.06 -6.41 1.83
N ILE A 8 10.31 -6.67 2.90
CA ILE A 8 9.55 -5.65 3.64
C ILE A 8 10.47 -4.56 4.19
N LYS A 9 11.59 -4.93 4.80
CA LYS A 9 12.59 -3.96 5.29
C LYS A 9 13.15 -3.12 4.14
N LYS A 10 13.50 -3.75 3.02
CA LYS A 10 14.09 -3.06 1.87
C LYS A 10 13.10 -2.13 1.18
N VAL A 11 11.86 -2.55 0.94
CA VAL A 11 10.85 -1.67 0.32
C VAL A 11 10.53 -0.48 1.22
N SER A 12 10.56 -0.66 2.55
CA SER A 12 10.27 0.41 3.52
C SER A 12 11.28 1.55 3.46
N THR A 13 12.50 1.31 2.94
CA THR A 13 13.49 2.38 2.69
C THR A 13 13.28 3.11 1.37
N CYS A 14 12.45 2.55 0.48
CA CYS A 14 12.21 3.06 -0.88
C CYS A 14 10.89 3.84 -1.00
N ILE A 15 10.09 3.94 0.06
CA ILE A 15 8.76 4.55 0.05
C ILE A 15 8.61 5.61 1.14
N THR A 16 7.71 6.56 0.90
CA THR A 16 7.26 7.51 1.92
C THR A 16 5.90 7.08 2.43
N PHE A 17 5.81 6.82 3.74
CA PHE A 17 4.54 6.45 4.37
C PHE A 17 3.68 7.70 4.61
N GLY A 18 2.37 7.55 4.43
CA GLY A 18 1.39 8.60 4.66
C GLY A 18 0.16 8.06 5.38
N GLN A 19 -0.78 8.95 5.69
CA GLN A 19 -2.06 8.55 6.26
C GLN A 19 -3.10 8.43 5.15
N PRO A 20 -3.68 7.24 4.90
CA PRO A 20 -4.72 7.05 3.90
C PRO A 20 -5.93 7.95 4.17
N VAL A 21 -6.46 8.59 3.14
CA VAL A 21 -7.73 9.33 3.25
C VAL A 21 -8.85 8.34 3.47
N SER A 22 -9.59 8.52 4.57
CA SER A 22 -10.79 7.74 4.91
C SER A 22 -11.96 8.17 4.07
N SER A 23 -12.16 9.45 3.80
CA SER A 23 -13.16 9.86 2.80
C SER A 23 -12.77 11.16 2.12
N GLY A 24 -12.91 11.24 0.81
CA GLY A 24 -12.58 12.45 0.06
C GLY A 24 -12.19 12.17 -1.39
N SER A 25 -11.67 13.18 -2.06
CA SER A 25 -11.20 13.04 -3.44
C SER A 25 -9.87 12.30 -3.49
N VAL A 26 -9.75 11.28 -4.33
CA VAL A 26 -8.46 10.60 -4.54
C VAL A 26 -7.47 11.43 -5.35
N MET A 27 -7.97 12.33 -6.21
CA MET A 27 -7.16 13.20 -7.06
C MET A 27 -6.80 14.53 -6.41
N SER A 28 -7.67 15.02 -5.51
CA SER A 28 -7.55 16.35 -4.90
C SER A 28 -7.73 16.28 -3.38
N GLN A 29 -6.83 15.53 -2.73
CA GLN A 29 -6.84 15.33 -1.28
C GLN A 29 -6.65 16.67 -0.56
N ARG A 30 -7.61 17.05 0.28
CA ARG A 30 -7.54 18.24 1.11
C ARG A 30 -6.87 17.92 2.44
N LEU A 31 -6.28 18.94 3.07
CA LEU A 31 -5.77 18.81 4.44
C LEU A 31 -6.88 18.48 5.45
N SER A 32 -8.11 18.92 5.17
CA SER A 32 -9.30 18.67 5.99
C SER A 32 -9.95 17.31 5.77
N ASP A 33 -9.52 16.54 4.76
CA ASP A 33 -10.13 15.24 4.49
C ASP A 33 -9.82 14.28 5.65
N PRO A 34 -10.83 13.58 6.20
CA PRO A 34 -10.62 12.64 7.29
C PRO A 34 -9.67 11.52 6.86
N ARG A 35 -8.81 11.08 7.78
CA ARG A 35 -7.78 10.07 7.51
C ARG A 35 -7.89 8.88 8.44
N ILE A 36 -7.50 7.71 7.94
CA ILE A 36 -7.32 6.52 8.76
C ILE A 36 -6.08 6.74 9.62
N PRO A 37 -6.13 6.49 10.94
CA PRO A 37 -5.04 6.78 11.87
C PRO A 37 -3.90 5.73 11.79
N ILE A 38 -3.44 5.42 10.58
CA ILE A 38 -2.30 4.53 10.31
C ILE A 38 -1.32 5.23 9.37
N SER A 39 -0.02 4.99 9.57
CA SER A 39 1.03 5.44 8.65
C SER A 39 1.40 4.29 7.71
N ALA A 40 0.88 4.33 6.48
CA ALA A 40 0.96 3.23 5.55
C ALA A 40 1.18 3.67 4.10
N TYR A 41 1.48 2.69 3.25
CA TYR A 41 1.68 2.86 1.81
C TYR A 41 0.83 1.84 1.06
N TYR A 42 0.16 2.28 -0.01
CA TYR A 42 -0.74 1.45 -0.79
C TYR A 42 0.03 0.38 -1.58
N MET A 43 -0.39 -0.87 -1.48
CA MET A 43 0.26 -2.00 -2.14
C MET A 43 -0.58 -2.55 -3.29
N SER A 44 -1.81 -2.93 -3.01
CA SER A 44 -2.69 -3.57 -3.99
C SER A 44 -4.15 -3.41 -3.59
N MET A 45 -5.05 -3.77 -4.50
CA MET A 45 -6.48 -3.87 -4.24
C MET A 45 -7.04 -5.14 -4.86
N LYS A 46 -8.09 -5.67 -4.25
CA LYS A 46 -8.90 -6.79 -4.73
C LYS A 46 -10.34 -6.32 -4.90
N THR A 47 -10.92 -6.58 -6.06
CA THR A 47 -12.35 -6.33 -6.30
C THR A 47 -13.17 -7.32 -5.50
N ILE A 48 -14.11 -6.82 -4.69
CA ILE A 48 -15.05 -7.66 -3.93
C ILE A 48 -16.42 -7.62 -4.59
N ASN A 49 -16.87 -6.45 -5.02
CA ASN A 49 -18.08 -6.27 -5.79
C ASN A 49 -17.91 -5.15 -6.81
N GLU A 50 -17.86 -5.51 -8.09
CA GLU A 50 -17.66 -4.57 -9.18
C GLU A 50 -18.83 -3.60 -9.35
N MET A 51 -20.07 -4.06 -9.15
CA MET A 51 -21.28 -3.24 -9.30
C MET A 51 -21.35 -2.11 -8.26
N GLU A 52 -20.84 -2.37 -7.06
CA GLU A 52 -20.81 -1.40 -5.96
C GLU A 52 -19.50 -0.60 -5.92
N HIS A 53 -18.58 -0.85 -6.87
CA HIS A 53 -17.21 -0.32 -6.82
C HIS A 53 -16.59 -0.52 -5.44
N TYR A 54 -16.77 -1.72 -4.89
CA TYR A 54 -16.34 -2.12 -3.57
C TYR A 54 -15.12 -3.02 -3.66
N TYR A 55 -14.05 -2.59 -2.99
CA TYR A 55 -12.75 -3.22 -3.02
C TYR A 55 -12.25 -3.40 -1.60
N HIS A 56 -11.36 -4.36 -1.44
CA HIS A 56 -10.44 -4.35 -0.32
C HIS A 56 -9.10 -3.83 -0.83
N GLU A 57 -8.39 -3.08 0.00
CA GLU A 57 -7.05 -2.56 -0.32
C GLU A 57 -6.06 -3.03 0.74
N VAL A 58 -4.87 -3.42 0.30
CA VAL A 58 -3.76 -3.80 1.16
C VAL A 58 -2.77 -2.65 1.29
N TRP A 59 -2.40 -2.36 2.53
CA TRP A 59 -1.48 -1.30 2.90
C TRP A 59 -0.31 -1.87 3.68
N LEU A 60 0.91 -1.47 3.30
CA LEU A 60 2.12 -1.75 4.07
C LEU A 60 2.33 -0.63 5.09
N LYS A 61 2.40 -0.97 6.36
CA LYS A 61 2.66 -0.03 7.45
C LYS A 61 4.15 0.17 7.68
N LYS A 62 4.50 1.31 8.28
CA LYS A 62 5.89 1.66 8.61
C LYS A 62 6.59 0.63 9.50
N GLU A 63 5.83 -0.07 10.34
CA GLU A 63 6.33 -1.10 11.25
C GLU A 63 6.64 -2.44 10.55
N GLY A 64 6.36 -2.55 9.24
CA GLY A 64 6.56 -3.79 8.47
C GLY A 64 5.40 -4.79 8.59
N LEU A 65 4.23 -4.31 9.04
CA LEU A 65 2.97 -5.06 9.10
C LEU A 65 2.01 -4.58 8.01
N PHE A 66 0.93 -5.32 7.79
CA PHE A 66 -0.09 -4.97 6.80
C PHE A 66 -1.39 -4.54 7.47
N ALA A 67 -2.13 -3.67 6.77
CA ALA A 67 -3.51 -3.35 7.07
C ALA A 67 -4.37 -3.60 5.84
N ILE A 68 -5.64 -3.93 6.06
CA ILE A 68 -6.63 -4.08 5.00
C ILE A 68 -7.71 -3.04 5.25
N THR A 69 -8.07 -2.28 4.22
CA THR A 69 -9.22 -1.38 4.26
C THR A 69 -10.28 -1.84 3.28
N GLU A 70 -11.53 -1.70 3.67
CA GLU A 70 -12.64 -1.62 2.73
C GLU A 70 -12.60 -0.27 2.03
N ALA A 71 -12.85 -0.24 0.73
CA ALA A 71 -12.87 0.97 -0.08
C ALA A 71 -14.05 0.94 -1.06
N TRP A 72 -14.87 2.00 -1.03
CA TRP A 72 -15.94 2.25 -1.99
C TRP A 72 -15.58 3.46 -2.82
N TYR A 73 -15.50 3.26 -4.14
CA TYR A 73 -15.19 4.31 -5.08
C TYR A 73 -16.47 4.84 -5.72
N LYS A 74 -16.62 6.16 -5.73
CA LYS A 74 -17.71 6.84 -6.43
C LYS A 74 -17.14 8.06 -7.13
N ASP A 75 -17.14 8.01 -8.46
CA ASP A 75 -16.50 9.01 -9.32
C ASP A 75 -15.02 9.19 -8.94
N SER A 76 -14.61 10.43 -8.64
CA SER A 76 -13.27 10.78 -8.17
C SER A 76 -13.11 10.74 -6.65
N SER A 77 -14.06 10.15 -5.93
CA SER A 77 -14.09 10.10 -4.47
C SER A 77 -14.01 8.67 -3.96
N VAL A 78 -13.49 8.51 -2.76
CA VAL A 78 -13.41 7.23 -2.06
C VAL A 78 -13.94 7.39 -0.65
N SER A 79 -14.60 6.34 -0.16
CA SER A 79 -14.87 6.11 1.26
C SER A 79 -14.13 4.85 1.66
N ARG A 80 -13.37 4.90 2.75
CA ARG A 80 -12.56 3.81 3.28
C ARG A 80 -12.82 3.58 4.75
N LYS A 81 -12.82 2.31 5.12
CA LYS A 81 -12.91 1.85 6.49
C LYS A 81 -11.84 0.81 6.76
N LEU A 82 -11.18 0.92 7.92
CA LEU A 82 -10.21 -0.09 8.35
C LEU A 82 -10.94 -1.40 8.66
N LEU A 83 -10.53 -2.48 8.00
CA LEU A 83 -11.09 -3.82 8.16
C LEU A 83 -10.21 -4.67 9.08
N HIS A 84 -8.91 -4.68 8.81
CA HIS A 84 -7.91 -5.37 9.60
C HIS A 84 -6.66 -4.51 9.76
N ASP A 85 -5.99 -4.63 10.90
CA ASP A 85 -4.75 -3.91 11.21
C ASP A 85 -3.71 -4.86 11.82
N ASN A 86 -2.44 -4.52 11.66
CA ASN A 86 -1.28 -5.23 12.23
C ASN A 86 -1.17 -6.71 11.79
N LEU A 87 -1.49 -7.01 10.54
CA LEU A 87 -1.35 -8.34 9.97
C LEU A 87 0.12 -8.64 9.63
N THR A 88 0.59 -9.84 9.97
CA THR A 88 1.81 -10.38 9.37
C THR A 88 1.56 -10.77 7.92
N PHE A 89 2.63 -11.02 7.15
CA PHE A 89 2.47 -11.49 5.77
C PHE A 89 1.74 -12.83 5.68
N GLU A 90 1.97 -13.75 6.62
CA GLU A 90 1.25 -15.03 6.63
C GLU A 90 -0.23 -14.84 6.93
N GLN A 91 -0.59 -13.98 7.88
CA GLN A 91 -1.99 -13.66 8.17
C GLN A 91 -2.67 -12.97 6.97
N LEU A 92 -1.94 -12.10 6.27
CA LEU A 92 -2.41 -11.51 5.02
C LEU A 92 -2.70 -12.60 3.98
N LYS A 93 -1.78 -13.56 3.82
CA LYS A 93 -1.94 -14.68 2.89
C LYS A 93 -3.16 -15.54 3.22
N GLU A 94 -3.35 -15.86 4.49
CA GLU A 94 -4.49 -16.66 4.99
C GLU A 94 -5.83 -15.95 4.78
N LEU A 95 -5.91 -14.65 5.07
CA LEU A 95 -7.16 -13.88 4.98
C LEU A 95 -7.51 -13.48 3.54
N TYR A 96 -6.51 -13.14 2.75
CA TYR A 96 -6.70 -12.39 1.51
C TYR A 96 -6.51 -13.22 0.26
N GLY A 97 -5.84 -14.37 0.40
CA GLY A 97 -5.52 -15.29 -0.69
C GLY A 97 -4.05 -15.27 -1.04
N GLU A 98 -3.55 -16.40 -1.53
CA GLU A 98 -2.17 -16.56 -1.97
C GLU A 98 -1.84 -15.71 -3.20
N GLU A 99 -2.78 -15.60 -4.14
CA GLU A 99 -2.60 -14.81 -5.36
C GLU A 99 -2.43 -13.32 -5.04
N GLU A 100 -3.25 -12.79 -4.15
CA GLU A 100 -3.18 -11.39 -3.75
C GLU A 100 -1.95 -11.10 -2.89
N ALA A 101 -1.58 -12.01 -1.99
CA ALA A 101 -0.35 -11.89 -1.23
C ALA A 101 0.89 -11.90 -2.15
N ASN A 102 0.89 -12.74 -3.19
CA ASN A 102 1.96 -12.76 -4.20
C ASN A 102 1.99 -11.46 -5.01
N SER A 103 0.83 -10.87 -5.32
CA SER A 103 0.75 -9.56 -5.99
C SER A 103 1.36 -8.43 -5.13
N VAL A 104 1.19 -8.51 -3.80
CA VAL A 104 1.85 -7.58 -2.85
C VAL A 104 3.37 -7.76 -2.87
N ILE A 105 3.88 -9.00 -2.92
CA ILE A 105 5.32 -9.26 -3.08
C ILE A 105 5.83 -8.67 -4.38
N LEU A 106 5.16 -8.96 -5.49
CA LEU A 106 5.56 -8.46 -6.80
C LEU A 106 5.67 -6.93 -6.76
N ARG A 107 4.65 -6.26 -6.22
CA ARG A 107 4.65 -4.81 -6.04
C ARG A 107 5.84 -4.30 -5.22
N MET A 108 6.17 -4.94 -4.10
CA MET A 108 7.35 -4.58 -3.31
C MET A 108 8.63 -4.69 -4.12
N THR A 109 8.79 -5.78 -4.88
CA THR A 109 9.99 -5.98 -5.69
C THR A 109 10.11 -4.97 -6.84
N GLU A 110 9.00 -4.55 -7.44
CA GLU A 110 8.97 -3.49 -8.45
C GLU A 110 9.41 -2.14 -7.89
N ILE A 111 8.91 -1.79 -6.70
CA ILE A 111 9.27 -0.55 -6.00
C ILE A 111 10.78 -0.53 -5.73
N ILE A 112 11.32 -1.62 -5.18
CA ILE A 112 12.76 -1.75 -4.90
C ILE A 112 13.58 -1.59 -6.18
N LYS A 113 13.23 -2.33 -7.25
CA LYS A 113 13.92 -2.25 -8.54
C LYS A 113 13.87 -0.85 -9.14
N LYS A 114 12.75 -0.14 -8.98
CA LYS A 114 12.60 1.23 -9.47
C LYS A 114 13.52 2.19 -8.71
N SER A 115 13.57 2.09 -7.38
CA SER A 115 14.48 2.88 -6.54
C SER A 115 15.94 2.69 -6.95
N GLU A 116 16.37 1.44 -7.14
CA GLU A 116 17.75 1.11 -7.52
C GLU A 116 18.13 1.62 -8.92
N ARG A 117 17.17 1.67 -9.85
CA ARG A 117 17.39 2.25 -11.19
C ARG A 117 17.47 3.77 -11.16
N GLU A 118 16.70 4.42 -10.29
CA GLU A 118 16.72 5.88 -10.14
C GLU A 118 18.04 6.36 -9.48
N ASP A 119 18.65 5.54 -8.63
CA ASP A 119 19.99 5.75 -8.08
C ASP A 119 21.12 5.67 -9.13
N TRP A 120 20.85 5.15 -10.35
CA TRP A 120 21.82 5.09 -11.46
C TRP A 120 21.91 6.39 -12.28
N ARG A 121 21.40 7.53 -11.82
CA ARG A 121 21.82 8.81 -12.42
C ARG A 121 23.23 9.12 -11.89
N PRO A 122 24.29 9.12 -12.73
CA PRO A 122 25.52 9.76 -12.30
C PRO A 122 25.16 11.22 -12.07
N GLN A 123 25.24 11.68 -10.82
CA GLN A 123 25.49 13.09 -10.53
C GLN A 123 26.89 13.40 -11.08
N SER A 124 26.96 13.46 -12.40
CA SER A 124 28.05 14.08 -13.12
C SER A 124 28.07 15.53 -12.66
N ARG A 125 29.05 15.81 -11.80
CA ARG A 125 29.73 17.07 -11.61
C ARG A 125 28.86 18.30 -11.91
N ARG A 126 28.27 18.88 -10.88
CA ARG A 126 28.15 20.35 -10.88
C ARG A 126 29.41 20.89 -10.20
N SER A 127 30.22 21.49 -11.06
CA SER A 127 31.39 22.33 -10.79
C SER A 127 31.15 23.38 -9.72
#